data_AF-A0A958XY59-F1
#
_entry.id   AF-A0A958XY59-F1
#
_cell.length_a   1.000
_cell.length_b   1.000
_cell.length_c   1.000
_cell.angle_alpha   90.00
_cell.angle_beta   90.00
_cell.angle_gamma   90.00
#
_symmetry.space_group_name_H-M   'P 1'
#
loop_
_entity.id
_entity.type
_entity.pdbx_description
1 polymer ?
#
loop_
_entity_poly.entity_id
_entity_poly.type
_entity_poly.pdbx_seq_one_letter_code
_entity_poly.pdbx_strand_id
1 'polypeptide(L)'
;LSNDKVNALFTDSRQRLWVCTSGGLNLLEADGQSFRIFTQAHGLPSNIIQSILEDGEGKLWVSTQNGIASLQLLDEDVRIQAYDVFDGLQDNFFSNHCAARLPSGQLCFGGANGISLFNPSNIRPDSIPPLTRISDFMLFNRSVPIGPWENGRVILEKSISETKEITLDYLQNVLSFEFVGLHFAEPKKNLFAYKLEGFDEKWVYTDAEKRFAHYTNLPYRDFTFWVKSANGDGVWSAPVSLRIRMLPPFWLSKWAYLLYALLAAGLLYAGWKITHMRAEFRAKLALERMEREKSEELNQMKIQFFTNISHELRTPLTLIISPLEQVLREKATDRPLVALLTRMYQNAGRLLTMINQLLDFRKSEAGLLRIRAERTDLCHFIGEIMLSFKTLADQHDIQLTCDTRRQGLELWLDRDQMEKVFFNLLSNAIKFTPDGGAVQISIDTDESGETAHVRVADSGPGIPREHLERIFDPFHQGEHQPRQGVFGGTGIGLSLVKSIVEQHGGSIRAESHAGQGAVFAISLPLGNAHLKPEEMVTYGAGTVSAERFVLPAGGENTAGEAVVDAAPATDGKRRHLLIVE
;
A
#
# COMPACT_ATOMS: atom_id res chain seq x y z
N LEU A 1 64.28 -6.36 -57.48
CA LEU A 1 64.82 -7.53 -56.73
C LEU A 1 64.37 -7.45 -55.28
N SER A 2 64.19 -8.59 -54.62
CA SER A 2 63.74 -8.68 -53.23
C SER A 2 64.84 -8.54 -52.17
N ASN A 3 66.12 -8.65 -52.56
CA ASN A 3 67.26 -8.45 -51.67
C ASN A 3 68.54 -8.17 -52.49
N ASP A 4 69.49 -7.44 -51.92
CA ASP A 4 70.77 -7.10 -52.55
C ASP A 4 71.76 -8.28 -52.58
N LYS A 5 71.53 -9.30 -51.73
CA LYS A 5 72.31 -10.54 -51.73
C LYS A 5 71.69 -11.56 -52.66
N VAL A 6 72.29 -11.70 -53.85
CA VAL A 6 71.99 -12.75 -54.83
C VAL A 6 72.75 -14.01 -54.46
N ASN A 7 72.02 -15.10 -54.23
CA ASN A 7 72.59 -16.40 -53.91
C ASN A 7 72.80 -17.24 -55.18
N ALA A 8 71.89 -17.20 -56.15
CA ALA A 8 72.03 -17.95 -57.40
C ALA A 8 71.25 -17.30 -58.55
N LEU A 9 71.68 -17.60 -59.78
CA LEU A 9 70.97 -17.26 -61.02
C LEU A 9 70.65 -18.55 -61.76
N PHE A 10 69.45 -18.63 -62.33
CA PHE A 10 69.00 -19.80 -63.07
C PHE A 10 68.17 -19.38 -64.27
N THR A 11 68.45 -19.99 -65.42
CA THR A 11 67.63 -19.79 -66.63
C THR A 11 66.86 -21.07 -66.87
N ASP A 12 65.53 -20.98 -66.91
CA ASP A 12 64.68 -22.14 -67.15
C ASP A 12 64.63 -22.52 -68.64
N SER A 13 64.02 -23.66 -68.94
CA SER A 13 63.82 -24.17 -70.31
C SER A 13 63.06 -23.21 -71.23
N ARG A 14 62.32 -22.25 -70.65
CA ARG A 14 61.55 -21.22 -71.35
C ARG A 14 62.34 -19.91 -71.52
N GLN A 15 63.65 -19.92 -71.27
CA GLN A 15 64.55 -18.76 -71.37
C GLN A 15 64.19 -17.61 -70.40
N ARG A 16 63.55 -17.92 -69.27
CA ARG A 16 63.26 -16.93 -68.24
C ARG A 16 64.36 -16.92 -67.17
N LEU A 17 64.76 -15.73 -66.75
CA LEU A 17 65.80 -15.56 -65.73
C LEU A 17 65.19 -15.52 -64.32
N TRP A 18 65.63 -16.44 -63.49
CA TRP A 18 65.30 -16.57 -62.08
C TRP A 18 66.49 -16.12 -61.23
N VAL A 19 66.23 -15.23 -60.27
CA VAL A 19 67.21 -14.68 -59.33
C VAL A 19 66.84 -15.12 -57.91
N CYS A 20 67.63 -16.04 -57.37
CA CYS A 20 67.54 -16.51 -56.00
C CYS A 20 68.26 -15.53 -55.07
N THR A 21 67.57 -15.05 -54.03
CA THR A 21 68.13 -14.08 -53.09
C THR A 21 67.88 -14.48 -51.64
N SER A 22 68.45 -13.74 -50.69
CA SER A 22 68.13 -13.86 -49.26
C SER A 22 66.77 -13.27 -48.85
N GLY A 23 66.01 -12.67 -49.78
CA GLY A 23 64.68 -12.09 -49.50
C GLY A 23 63.55 -12.69 -50.33
N GLY A 24 63.83 -13.66 -51.20
CA GLY A 24 62.84 -14.38 -52.00
C GLY A 24 63.39 -14.85 -53.34
N LEU A 25 62.51 -15.49 -54.11
CA LEU A 25 62.77 -15.87 -55.49
C LEU A 25 62.20 -14.80 -56.42
N ASN A 26 62.99 -14.33 -57.39
CA ASN A 26 62.58 -13.28 -58.31
C ASN A 26 62.60 -13.81 -59.74
N LEU A 27 61.52 -13.58 -60.48
CA LEU A 27 61.46 -13.81 -61.91
C LEU A 27 61.64 -12.47 -62.63
N LEU A 28 62.60 -12.37 -63.54
CA LEU A 28 62.71 -11.22 -64.45
C LEU A 28 61.55 -11.27 -65.45
N GLU A 29 60.77 -10.19 -65.50
CA GLU A 29 59.65 -10.07 -66.42
C GLU A 29 60.09 -9.82 -67.85
N ALA A 30 59.17 -10.01 -68.80
CA ALA A 30 59.45 -9.88 -70.24
C ALA A 30 59.92 -8.47 -70.65
N ASP A 31 59.65 -7.45 -69.84
CA ASP A 31 60.13 -6.07 -70.03
C ASP A 31 61.65 -5.91 -69.76
N GLY A 32 62.28 -6.92 -69.17
CA GLY A 32 63.70 -6.92 -68.81
C GLY A 32 64.07 -5.96 -67.68
N GLN A 33 63.11 -5.36 -66.98
CA GLN A 33 63.34 -4.36 -65.93
C GLN A 33 62.61 -4.65 -64.63
N SER A 34 61.42 -5.25 -64.70
CA SER A 34 60.61 -5.57 -63.52
C SER A 34 60.81 -7.01 -63.06
N PHE A 35 60.54 -7.24 -61.77
CA PHE A 35 60.68 -8.55 -61.15
C PHE A 35 59.39 -8.95 -60.45
N ARG A 36 58.88 -10.14 -60.76
CA ARG A 36 57.83 -10.79 -59.96
C ARG A 36 58.47 -11.55 -58.80
N ILE A 37 58.04 -11.23 -57.59
CA ILE A 37 58.68 -11.67 -56.35
C ILE A 37 57.82 -12.73 -55.67
N PHE A 38 58.44 -13.86 -55.36
CA PHE A 38 57.84 -14.94 -54.58
C PHE A 38 58.53 -15.01 -53.21
N THR A 39 57.72 -15.03 -52.16
CA THR A 39 58.13 -15.00 -50.74
C THR A 39 57.34 -16.01 -49.92
N GLN A 40 57.59 -16.10 -48.61
CA GLN A 40 56.78 -16.90 -47.69
C GLN A 40 55.28 -16.59 -47.75
N ALA A 41 54.92 -15.32 -48.02
CA ALA A 41 53.52 -14.91 -48.18
C ALA A 41 52.82 -15.60 -49.36
N HIS A 42 53.59 -16.11 -50.33
CA HIS A 42 53.10 -16.81 -51.51
C HIS A 42 53.16 -18.34 -51.36
N GLY A 43 53.63 -18.86 -50.21
CA GLY A 43 53.72 -20.29 -49.93
C GLY A 43 55.13 -20.87 -49.92
N LEU A 44 56.19 -20.05 -50.07
CA LEU A 44 57.55 -20.53 -49.87
C LEU A 44 57.80 -20.87 -48.38
N PRO A 45 58.58 -21.91 -48.06
CA PRO A 45 58.88 -22.25 -46.67
C PRO A 45 59.86 -21.26 -46.01
N SER A 46 60.75 -20.64 -46.78
CA SER A 46 61.63 -19.56 -46.33
C SER A 46 61.95 -18.57 -47.45
N ASN A 47 62.19 -17.30 -47.08
CA ASN A 47 62.60 -16.25 -48.02
C ASN A 47 64.07 -16.39 -48.45
N ILE A 48 64.87 -17.19 -47.74
CA ILE A 48 66.29 -17.37 -48.05
C ILE A 48 66.41 -18.55 -49.01
N ILE A 49 66.60 -18.23 -50.29
CA ILE A 49 66.68 -19.22 -51.37
C ILE A 49 68.12 -19.68 -51.55
N GLN A 50 68.35 -20.99 -51.47
CA GLN A 50 69.67 -21.61 -51.45
C GLN A 50 70.06 -22.15 -52.83
N SER A 51 69.13 -22.79 -53.54
CA SER A 51 69.33 -23.32 -54.90
C SER A 51 68.00 -23.50 -55.62
N ILE A 52 68.07 -23.61 -56.95
CA ILE A 52 66.93 -23.82 -57.83
C ILE A 52 67.31 -24.83 -58.91
N LEU A 53 66.38 -25.72 -59.25
CA LEU A 53 66.46 -26.69 -60.33
C LEU A 53 65.13 -26.69 -61.11
N GLU A 54 65.16 -27.21 -62.33
CA GLU A 54 63.96 -27.49 -63.13
C GLU A 54 63.89 -28.99 -63.41
N ASP A 55 62.71 -29.57 -63.19
CA ASP A 55 62.46 -30.97 -63.50
C ASP A 55 62.23 -31.23 -64.99
N GLY A 56 61.87 -32.48 -65.34
CA GLY A 56 61.61 -32.87 -66.73
C GLY A 56 60.34 -32.27 -67.33
N GLU A 57 59.43 -31.75 -66.51
CA GLU A 57 58.12 -31.22 -66.91
C GLU A 57 58.07 -29.69 -66.89
N GLY A 58 59.20 -29.04 -66.59
CA GLY A 58 59.32 -27.58 -66.52
C GLY A 58 58.81 -26.98 -65.22
N LYS A 59 58.64 -27.79 -64.16
CA LYS A 59 58.31 -27.32 -62.82
C LYS A 59 59.60 -27.04 -62.05
N LEU A 60 59.62 -25.92 -61.35
CA LEU A 60 60.80 -25.44 -60.63
C LEU A 60 60.82 -26.01 -59.23
N TRP A 61 62.00 -26.39 -58.75
CA TRP A 61 62.25 -26.93 -57.43
C TRP A 61 63.30 -26.09 -56.74
N VAL A 62 62.95 -25.54 -55.59
CA VAL A 62 63.69 -24.48 -54.93
C VAL A 62 64.01 -24.92 -53.52
N SER A 63 65.28 -25.08 -53.18
CA SER A 63 65.67 -25.29 -51.79
C SER A 63 65.80 -23.95 -51.07
N THR A 64 65.33 -23.91 -49.84
CA THR A 64 65.36 -22.74 -48.97
C THR A 64 66.10 -23.06 -47.68
N GLN A 65 66.28 -22.08 -46.80
CA GLN A 65 66.85 -22.34 -45.47
C GLN A 65 65.97 -23.24 -44.58
N ASN A 66 64.69 -23.47 -44.92
CA ASN A 66 63.75 -24.23 -44.09
C ASN A 66 62.81 -25.14 -44.91
N GLY A 67 63.34 -25.92 -45.84
CA GLY A 67 62.59 -26.88 -46.66
C GLY A 67 62.79 -26.65 -48.16
N ILE A 68 62.09 -27.44 -48.96
CA ILE A 68 62.07 -27.36 -50.43
C ILE A 68 60.68 -26.89 -50.87
N ALA A 69 60.60 -26.09 -51.92
CA ALA A 69 59.34 -25.75 -52.57
C ALA A 69 59.34 -26.18 -54.02
N SER A 70 58.22 -26.69 -54.50
CA SER A 70 57.96 -26.84 -55.92
C SER A 70 57.08 -25.69 -56.41
N LEU A 71 57.39 -25.14 -57.57
CA LEU A 71 56.79 -23.94 -58.11
C LEU A 71 56.39 -24.17 -59.57
N GLN A 72 55.10 -23.99 -59.85
CA GLN A 72 54.52 -24.08 -61.18
C GLN A 72 53.80 -22.77 -61.51
N LEU A 73 54.17 -22.14 -62.62
CA LEU A 73 53.49 -20.94 -63.12
C LEU A 73 52.30 -21.36 -64.00
N LEU A 74 51.13 -20.86 -63.66
CA LEU A 74 49.86 -21.09 -64.34
C LEU A 74 49.34 -19.73 -64.83
N ASP A 75 49.64 -19.32 -66.06
CA ASP A 75 49.27 -18.03 -66.67
C ASP A 75 49.35 -16.81 -65.72
N GLU A 76 48.30 -16.49 -64.96
CA GLU A 76 48.29 -15.37 -63.99
C GLU A 76 48.65 -15.76 -62.55
N ASP A 77 48.53 -17.04 -62.17
CA ASP A 77 48.75 -17.56 -60.82
C ASP A 77 50.04 -18.39 -60.67
N VAL A 78 50.47 -18.56 -59.42
CA VAL A 78 51.59 -19.43 -59.05
C VAL A 78 51.12 -20.49 -58.08
N ARG A 79 51.41 -21.75 -58.36
CA ARG A 79 51.21 -22.84 -57.41
C ARG A 79 52.53 -23.17 -56.75
N ILE A 80 52.64 -22.85 -55.46
CA ILE A 80 53.78 -23.19 -54.62
C ILE A 80 53.36 -24.28 -53.63
N GLN A 81 54.09 -25.39 -53.62
CA GLN A 81 53.91 -26.46 -52.64
C GLN A 81 55.22 -26.65 -51.88
N ALA A 82 55.18 -26.45 -50.56
CA ALA A 82 56.31 -26.59 -49.67
C ALA A 82 56.41 -28.02 -49.12
N TYR A 83 57.63 -28.49 -48.95
CA TYR A 83 57.99 -29.78 -48.40
C TYR A 83 59.02 -29.60 -47.27
N ASP A 84 58.87 -30.37 -46.22
CA ASP A 84 59.66 -30.39 -44.99
C ASP A 84 60.03 -31.84 -44.60
N VAL A 85 60.65 -32.01 -43.44
CA VAL A 85 61.01 -33.33 -42.89
C VAL A 85 59.83 -34.30 -42.73
N PHE A 86 58.60 -33.80 -42.57
CA PHE A 86 57.42 -34.66 -42.44
C PHE A 86 56.98 -35.25 -43.78
N ASP A 87 57.34 -34.62 -44.92
CA ASP A 87 57.15 -35.19 -46.26
C ASP A 87 58.28 -36.17 -46.65
N GLY A 88 59.22 -36.44 -45.74
CA GLY A 88 60.35 -37.36 -45.97
C GLY A 88 61.64 -36.69 -46.43
N LEU A 89 61.77 -35.35 -46.32
CA LEU A 89 63.08 -34.71 -46.45
C LEU A 89 64.03 -35.13 -45.32
N GLN A 90 65.33 -35.15 -45.61
CA GLN A 90 66.35 -35.54 -44.62
C GLN A 90 66.49 -34.51 -43.49
N ASP A 91 66.32 -33.24 -43.84
CA ASP A 91 66.36 -32.08 -42.95
C ASP A 91 65.64 -30.91 -43.64
N ASN A 92 65.24 -29.90 -42.89
CA ASN A 92 64.71 -28.65 -43.43
C ASN A 92 65.84 -27.69 -43.85
N PHE A 93 67.05 -27.82 -43.30
CA PHE A 93 68.14 -26.92 -43.63
C PHE A 93 68.92 -27.38 -44.87
N PHE A 94 68.87 -26.58 -45.94
CA PHE A 94 69.63 -26.79 -47.17
C PHE A 94 70.74 -25.76 -47.35
N SER A 95 71.82 -26.18 -48.01
CA SER A 95 73.03 -25.37 -48.22
C SER A 95 73.04 -24.68 -49.58
N ASN A 96 73.69 -23.51 -49.64
CA ASN A 96 73.84 -22.75 -50.88
C ASN A 96 74.54 -23.58 -51.95
N HIS A 97 74.04 -23.51 -53.18
CA HIS A 97 74.58 -24.21 -54.36
C HIS A 97 74.65 -25.75 -54.25
N CYS A 98 74.03 -26.36 -53.25
CA CYS A 98 74.02 -27.81 -53.07
C CYS A 98 72.79 -28.43 -53.76
N ALA A 99 72.69 -28.31 -55.07
CA ALA A 99 71.61 -28.91 -55.84
C ALA A 99 72.11 -29.44 -57.19
N ALA A 100 71.64 -30.63 -57.59
CA ALA A 100 71.94 -31.23 -58.88
C ALA A 100 70.77 -32.05 -59.42
N ARG A 101 70.59 -32.03 -60.75
CA ARG A 101 69.71 -32.97 -61.46
C ARG A 101 70.55 -34.11 -62.03
N LEU A 102 70.22 -35.34 -61.67
CA LEU A 102 70.93 -36.52 -62.14
C LEU A 102 70.48 -36.90 -63.57
N PRO A 103 71.30 -37.65 -64.34
CA PRO A 103 70.90 -38.16 -65.66
C PRO A 103 69.62 -39.02 -65.64
N SER A 104 69.30 -39.63 -64.50
CA SER A 104 68.05 -40.38 -64.27
C SER A 104 66.80 -39.50 -64.21
N GLY A 105 66.96 -38.17 -64.15
CA GLY A 105 65.86 -37.22 -63.93
C GLY A 105 65.56 -36.93 -62.46
N GLN A 106 66.23 -37.62 -61.52
CA GLN A 106 66.10 -37.34 -60.08
C GLN A 106 66.70 -35.99 -59.72
N LEU A 107 66.09 -35.32 -58.76
CA LEU A 107 66.60 -34.10 -58.16
C LEU A 107 67.27 -34.42 -56.82
N CYS A 108 68.41 -33.78 -56.60
CA CYS A 108 69.26 -33.96 -55.43
C CYS A 108 69.47 -32.59 -54.78
N PHE A 109 69.12 -32.47 -53.51
CA PHE A 109 69.36 -31.27 -52.70
C PHE A 109 70.13 -31.63 -51.44
N GLY A 110 71.29 -31.00 -51.24
CA GLY A 110 72.18 -31.21 -50.12
C GLY A 110 71.97 -30.19 -48.99
N GLY A 111 72.06 -30.66 -47.76
CA GLY A 111 71.93 -29.87 -46.54
C GLY A 111 73.00 -30.22 -45.50
N ALA A 112 72.77 -29.78 -44.26
CA ALA A 112 73.72 -30.03 -43.17
C ALA A 112 73.82 -31.52 -42.78
N ASN A 113 72.71 -32.27 -42.90
CA ASN A 113 72.58 -33.65 -42.45
C ASN A 113 72.59 -34.70 -43.58
N GLY A 114 73.00 -34.31 -44.79
CA GLY A 114 73.11 -35.21 -45.94
C GLY A 114 72.42 -34.69 -47.19
N ILE A 115 71.79 -35.59 -47.95
CA ILE A 115 71.22 -35.32 -49.26
C ILE A 115 69.79 -35.87 -49.34
N SER A 116 68.85 -35.03 -49.78
CA SER A 116 67.51 -35.45 -50.20
C SER A 116 67.53 -35.76 -51.70
N LEU A 117 67.21 -37.00 -52.06
CA LEU A 117 67.12 -37.48 -53.45
C LEU A 117 65.69 -37.96 -53.72
N PHE A 118 65.03 -37.38 -54.72
CA PHE A 118 63.68 -37.78 -55.11
C PHE A 118 63.46 -37.63 -56.61
N ASN A 119 62.46 -38.34 -57.13
CA ASN A 119 61.97 -38.15 -58.49
C ASN A 119 60.68 -37.32 -58.46
N PRO A 120 60.65 -36.10 -59.03
CA PRO A 120 59.46 -35.26 -59.08
C PRO A 120 58.22 -35.97 -59.62
N SER A 121 58.36 -36.83 -60.64
CA SER A 121 57.23 -37.55 -61.27
C SER A 121 56.58 -38.59 -60.35
N ASN A 122 57.24 -38.99 -59.27
CA ASN A 122 56.74 -39.99 -58.33
C ASN A 122 55.95 -39.36 -57.17
N ILE A 123 56.00 -38.04 -57.01
CA ILE A 123 55.29 -37.33 -55.95
C ILE A 123 53.81 -37.26 -56.34
N ARG A 124 52.95 -37.90 -55.56
CA ARG A 124 51.50 -37.93 -55.78
C ARG A 124 50.82 -37.05 -54.74
N PRO A 125 49.93 -36.12 -55.15
CA PRO A 125 49.14 -35.36 -54.20
C PRO A 125 48.15 -36.28 -53.48
N ASP A 126 48.02 -36.11 -52.17
CA ASP A 126 47.06 -36.84 -51.38
C ASP A 126 45.66 -36.25 -51.59
N SER A 127 44.82 -37.01 -52.31
CA SER A 127 43.44 -36.63 -52.62
C SER A 127 42.43 -37.17 -51.59
N ILE A 128 42.89 -37.83 -50.52
CA ILE A 128 42.02 -38.44 -49.52
C ILE A 128 41.74 -37.42 -48.41
N PRO A 129 40.50 -36.92 -48.28
CA PRO A 129 40.16 -36.04 -47.18
C PRO A 129 40.19 -36.80 -45.85
N PRO A 130 40.59 -36.14 -44.74
CA PRO A 130 40.55 -36.78 -43.42
C PRO A 130 39.13 -37.13 -42.99
N LEU A 131 38.98 -38.19 -42.19
CA LEU A 131 37.71 -38.50 -41.54
C LEU A 131 37.54 -37.65 -40.28
N THR A 132 36.78 -36.54 -40.40
CA THR A 132 36.50 -35.64 -39.27
C THR A 132 35.56 -36.29 -38.26
N ARG A 133 35.87 -36.19 -36.96
CA ARG A 133 35.01 -36.59 -35.84
C ARG A 133 35.13 -35.58 -34.69
N ILE A 134 34.05 -35.41 -33.94
CA ILE A 134 34.08 -34.76 -32.63
C ILE A 134 34.51 -35.85 -31.64
N SER A 135 35.64 -35.65 -30.96
CA SER A 135 36.25 -36.64 -30.05
C SER A 135 35.80 -36.44 -28.61
N ASP A 136 35.57 -35.20 -28.19
CA ASP A 136 35.10 -34.89 -26.83
C ASP A 136 34.14 -33.70 -26.81
N PHE A 137 33.26 -33.69 -25.82
CA PHE A 137 32.38 -32.57 -25.50
C PHE A 137 32.49 -32.25 -24.02
N MET A 138 32.81 -31.00 -23.72
CA MET A 138 33.03 -30.52 -22.37
C MET A 138 32.02 -29.45 -21.99
N LEU A 139 31.49 -29.57 -20.77
CA LEU A 139 30.72 -28.54 -20.09
C LEU A 139 31.57 -27.96 -18.97
N PHE A 140 31.72 -26.64 -18.93
CA PHE A 140 32.55 -25.96 -17.93
C PHE A 140 33.98 -26.55 -17.81
N ASN A 141 34.59 -26.86 -18.96
CA ASN A 141 35.91 -27.50 -19.08
C ASN A 141 36.02 -28.89 -18.43
N ARG A 142 34.91 -29.63 -18.32
CA ARG A 142 34.89 -31.03 -17.89
C ARG A 142 34.22 -31.89 -18.95
N SER A 143 34.88 -32.97 -19.37
CA SER A 143 34.35 -33.93 -20.34
C SER A 143 33.06 -34.55 -19.81
N VAL A 144 32.03 -34.57 -20.66
CA VAL A 144 30.73 -35.13 -20.33
C VAL A 144 30.78 -36.65 -20.58
N PRO A 145 30.55 -37.50 -19.56
CA PRO A 145 30.55 -38.93 -19.70
C PRO A 145 29.29 -39.41 -20.43
N ILE A 146 29.35 -40.65 -20.92
CA ILE A 146 28.17 -41.38 -21.37
C ILE A 146 27.40 -41.81 -20.12
N GLY A 147 26.12 -41.41 -20.02
CA GLY A 147 25.27 -41.68 -18.86
C GLY A 147 25.06 -40.46 -17.96
N PRO A 148 24.86 -40.66 -16.65
CA PRO A 148 24.45 -39.60 -15.74
C PRO A 148 25.53 -38.51 -15.61
N TRP A 149 25.12 -37.26 -15.79
CA TRP A 149 25.88 -36.06 -15.41
C TRP A 149 25.45 -35.57 -14.02
N GLU A 150 25.96 -34.41 -13.61
CA GLU A 150 25.55 -33.72 -12.37
C GLU A 150 24.01 -33.69 -12.24
N ASN A 151 23.52 -34.03 -11.04
CA ASN A 151 22.10 -34.19 -10.70
C ASN A 151 21.37 -35.38 -11.38
N GLY A 152 22.11 -36.35 -11.91
CA GLY A 152 21.55 -37.58 -12.48
C GLY A 152 20.94 -37.42 -13.88
N ARG A 153 21.04 -36.23 -14.48
CA ARG A 153 20.55 -35.97 -15.84
C ARG A 153 21.52 -36.55 -16.86
N VAL A 154 21.01 -37.30 -17.83
CA VAL A 154 21.82 -37.84 -18.93
C VAL A 154 21.88 -36.80 -20.06
N ILE A 155 23.09 -36.40 -20.45
CA ILE A 155 23.33 -35.48 -21.58
C ILE A 155 23.75 -36.25 -22.82
N LEU A 156 24.61 -37.27 -22.63
CA LEU A 156 25.09 -38.15 -23.68
C LEU A 156 24.65 -39.59 -23.38
N GLU A 157 23.82 -40.17 -24.24
CA GLU A 157 23.43 -41.59 -24.18
C GLU A 157 24.45 -42.51 -24.86
N LYS A 158 25.29 -41.96 -25.73
CA LYS A 158 26.33 -42.64 -26.50
C LYS A 158 27.50 -41.69 -26.73
N SER A 159 28.56 -42.18 -27.37
CA SER A 159 29.74 -41.36 -27.70
C SER A 159 29.34 -40.09 -28.45
N ILE A 160 30.01 -38.98 -28.13
CA ILE A 160 29.81 -37.70 -28.82
C ILE A 160 30.03 -37.82 -30.33
N SER A 161 30.94 -38.70 -30.76
CA SER A 161 31.22 -38.95 -32.18
C SER A 161 30.04 -39.52 -32.97
N GLU A 162 29.05 -40.12 -32.28
CA GLU A 162 27.84 -40.69 -32.88
C GLU A 162 26.58 -39.90 -32.56
N THR A 163 26.69 -38.88 -31.71
CA THR A 163 25.58 -38.06 -31.24
C THR A 163 25.27 -36.98 -32.26
N LYS A 164 23.98 -36.85 -32.63
CA LYS A 164 23.52 -35.85 -33.61
C LYS A 164 22.94 -34.60 -32.95
N GLU A 165 22.43 -34.76 -31.72
CA GLU A 165 21.76 -33.70 -30.97
C GLU A 165 22.02 -33.87 -29.49
N ILE A 166 22.28 -32.76 -28.79
CA ILE A 166 22.36 -32.68 -27.33
C ILE A 166 21.37 -31.62 -26.83
N THR A 167 20.78 -31.87 -25.66
CA THR A 167 19.86 -30.92 -25.03
C THR A 167 20.43 -30.46 -23.69
N LEU A 168 20.61 -29.15 -23.56
CA LEU A 168 21.24 -28.50 -22.41
C LEU A 168 20.25 -27.56 -21.71
N ASP A 169 20.49 -27.30 -20.42
CA ASP A 169 19.79 -26.23 -19.69
C ASP A 169 20.37 -24.86 -20.03
N TYR A 170 19.61 -23.77 -19.83
CA TYR A 170 20.07 -22.40 -20.09
C TYR A 170 21.30 -22.02 -19.24
N LEU A 171 21.49 -22.67 -18.08
CA LEU A 171 22.66 -22.47 -17.22
C LEU A 171 23.93 -23.12 -17.77
N GLN A 172 23.80 -24.16 -18.62
CA GLN A 172 24.91 -24.93 -19.18
C GLN A 172 25.46 -24.24 -20.43
N ASN A 173 25.89 -22.99 -20.30
CA ASN A 173 26.17 -22.07 -21.41
C ASN A 173 27.68 -21.91 -21.73
N VAL A 174 28.55 -22.71 -21.13
CA VAL A 174 29.99 -22.77 -21.42
C VAL A 174 30.30 -24.14 -22.01
N LEU A 175 30.57 -24.17 -23.32
CA LEU A 175 30.73 -25.37 -24.12
C LEU A 175 32.14 -25.43 -24.69
N SER A 176 32.75 -26.61 -24.70
CA SER A 176 33.95 -26.87 -25.51
C SER A 176 33.81 -28.16 -26.31
N PHE A 177 34.32 -28.14 -27.54
CA PHE A 177 34.33 -29.29 -28.44
C PHE A 177 35.77 -29.62 -28.78
N GLU A 178 36.18 -30.87 -28.61
CA GLU A 178 37.42 -31.38 -29.18
C GLU A 178 37.11 -32.17 -30.45
N PHE A 179 37.95 -32.03 -31.46
CA PHE A 179 37.76 -32.69 -32.76
C PHE A 179 39.06 -33.27 -33.31
N VAL A 180 38.91 -34.27 -34.17
CA VAL A 180 40.03 -34.97 -34.79
C VAL A 180 39.73 -35.21 -36.27
N GLY A 181 40.76 -35.08 -37.09
CA GLY A 181 40.76 -35.46 -38.50
C GLY A 181 41.62 -36.69 -38.64
N LEU A 182 41.00 -37.85 -38.85
CA LEU A 182 41.74 -39.11 -38.95
C LEU A 182 42.38 -39.18 -40.35
N HIS A 183 43.66 -38.83 -40.39
CA HIS A 183 44.55 -38.94 -41.56
C HIS A 183 45.96 -39.25 -41.07
N PHE A 184 46.49 -40.42 -41.42
CA PHE A 184 47.67 -40.98 -40.77
C PHE A 184 48.99 -40.67 -41.49
N ALA A 185 48.95 -40.21 -42.74
CA ALA A 185 50.18 -39.90 -43.49
C ALA A 185 50.92 -38.73 -42.82
N GLU A 186 50.22 -37.62 -42.55
CA GLU A 186 50.81 -36.40 -41.99
C GLU A 186 49.89 -35.73 -40.95
N PRO A 187 49.73 -36.30 -39.75
CA PRO A 187 48.74 -35.82 -38.77
C PRO A 187 48.96 -34.37 -38.31
N LYS A 188 50.22 -33.90 -38.31
CA LYS A 188 50.60 -32.55 -37.87
C LYS A 188 50.26 -31.44 -38.88
N LYS A 189 50.09 -31.78 -40.16
CA LYS A 189 49.74 -30.82 -41.21
C LYS A 189 48.23 -30.71 -41.44
N ASN A 190 47.44 -31.45 -40.69
CA ASN A 190 45.99 -31.35 -40.78
C ASN A 190 45.52 -29.96 -40.37
N LEU A 191 44.64 -29.38 -41.19
CA LEU A 191 43.95 -28.13 -40.91
C LEU A 191 42.51 -28.43 -40.50
N PHE A 192 41.95 -27.56 -39.69
CA PHE A 192 40.58 -27.66 -39.20
C PHE A 192 39.85 -26.35 -39.44
N ALA A 193 38.56 -26.47 -39.71
CA ALA A 193 37.66 -25.33 -39.74
C ALA A 193 36.40 -25.68 -38.97
N TYR A 194 36.01 -24.83 -38.03
CA TYR A 194 34.79 -24.99 -37.25
C TYR A 194 33.94 -23.72 -37.25
N LYS A 195 32.65 -23.89 -36.94
CA LYS A 195 31.67 -22.81 -36.87
C LYS A 195 30.50 -23.22 -35.97
N LEU A 196 30.12 -22.38 -35.02
CA LEU A 196 28.84 -22.47 -34.30
C LEU A 196 27.80 -21.62 -35.00
N GLU A 197 26.95 -22.25 -35.81
CA GLU A 197 25.88 -21.57 -36.52
C GLU A 197 24.86 -20.96 -35.55
N GLY A 198 24.58 -19.66 -35.73
CA GLY A 198 23.79 -18.86 -34.80
C GLY A 198 24.63 -18.05 -33.79
N PHE A 199 25.95 -18.24 -33.78
CA PHE A 199 26.92 -17.46 -32.99
C PHE A 199 28.05 -16.90 -33.86
N ASP A 200 28.71 -17.75 -34.65
CA ASP A 200 29.79 -17.35 -35.56
C ASP A 200 29.25 -16.92 -36.93
N GLU A 201 29.78 -15.83 -37.48
CA GLU A 201 29.48 -15.38 -38.85
C GLU A 201 30.25 -16.20 -39.91
N LYS A 202 31.56 -16.40 -39.69
CA LYS A 202 32.49 -17.06 -40.61
C LYS A 202 33.12 -18.31 -39.97
N TRP A 203 33.74 -19.16 -40.80
CA TRP A 203 34.51 -20.31 -40.32
C TRP A 203 35.77 -19.83 -39.59
N VAL A 204 36.06 -20.46 -38.45
CA VAL A 204 37.31 -20.28 -37.71
C VAL A 204 38.26 -21.39 -38.12
N TYR A 205 39.48 -21.02 -38.55
CA TYR A 205 40.50 -21.95 -39.02
C TYR A 205 41.55 -22.18 -37.94
N THR A 206 41.98 -23.42 -37.79
CA THR A 206 42.98 -23.84 -36.81
C THR A 206 43.81 -25.02 -37.35
N ASP A 207 44.91 -25.33 -36.68
CA ASP A 207 45.85 -26.39 -37.06
C ASP A 207 45.75 -27.61 -36.13
N ALA A 208 46.64 -28.57 -36.31
CA ALA A 208 46.70 -29.78 -35.51
C ALA A 208 47.12 -29.57 -34.05
N GLU A 209 47.67 -28.40 -33.68
CA GLU A 209 48.03 -28.09 -32.28
C GLU A 209 46.81 -27.63 -31.48
N LYS A 210 45.85 -26.95 -32.13
CA LYS A 210 44.66 -26.37 -31.50
C LYS A 210 43.38 -27.03 -31.99
N ARG A 211 43.11 -28.23 -31.46
CA ARG A 211 41.99 -29.09 -31.84
C ARG A 211 40.71 -28.91 -31.01
N PHE A 212 40.51 -27.73 -30.44
CA PHE A 212 39.36 -27.43 -29.61
C PHE A 212 38.69 -26.10 -29.99
N ALA A 213 37.36 -26.05 -29.85
CA ALA A 213 36.55 -24.85 -29.98
C ALA A 213 35.87 -24.56 -28.63
N HIS A 214 36.02 -23.34 -28.12
CA HIS A 214 35.51 -22.94 -26.81
C HIS A 214 34.52 -21.78 -26.95
N TYR A 215 33.32 -21.94 -26.40
CA TYR A 215 32.25 -20.95 -26.40
C TYR A 215 31.77 -20.67 -24.99
N THR A 216 31.56 -19.40 -24.68
CA THR A 216 31.11 -18.94 -23.36
C THR A 216 29.85 -18.11 -23.50
N ASN A 217 29.02 -18.12 -22.44
CA ASN A 217 27.84 -17.29 -22.31
C ASN A 217 26.86 -17.40 -23.50
N LEU A 218 26.64 -18.62 -23.99
CA LEU A 218 25.71 -18.85 -25.09
C LEU A 218 24.26 -18.51 -24.67
N PRO A 219 23.50 -17.77 -25.50
CA PRO A 219 22.09 -17.50 -25.22
C PRO A 219 21.23 -18.77 -25.34
N TYR A 220 20.05 -18.75 -24.72
CA TYR A 220 19.07 -19.84 -24.81
C TYR A 220 18.44 -19.89 -26.23
N ARG A 221 19.11 -20.54 -27.16
CA ARG A 221 18.62 -20.81 -28.52
C ARG A 221 19.22 -22.08 -29.05
N ASP A 222 18.68 -22.56 -30.16
CA ASP A 222 19.21 -23.72 -30.84
C ASP A 222 20.42 -23.32 -31.70
N PHE A 223 21.49 -24.10 -31.59
CA PHE A 223 22.72 -23.91 -32.38
C PHE A 223 23.06 -25.19 -33.12
N THR A 224 23.88 -25.07 -34.18
CA THR A 224 24.52 -26.22 -34.82
C THR A 224 26.02 -25.99 -34.86
N PHE A 225 26.78 -26.85 -34.18
CA PHE A 225 28.23 -26.85 -34.27
C PHE A 225 28.66 -27.64 -35.50
N TRP A 226 29.45 -27.01 -36.36
CA TRP A 226 30.00 -27.57 -37.58
C TRP A 226 31.51 -27.67 -37.48
N VAL A 227 32.09 -28.78 -37.93
CA VAL A 227 33.53 -28.95 -38.04
C VAL A 227 33.90 -29.77 -39.28
N LYS A 228 34.98 -29.38 -39.97
CA LYS A 228 35.61 -30.12 -41.05
C LYS A 228 37.12 -30.05 -40.90
N SER A 229 37.83 -30.97 -41.56
CA SER A 229 39.29 -30.97 -41.58
C SER A 229 39.81 -31.13 -43.00
N ALA A 230 41.05 -30.72 -43.23
CA ALA A 230 41.79 -30.94 -44.45
C ALA A 230 43.11 -31.65 -44.15
N ASN A 231 43.57 -32.45 -45.10
CA ASN A 231 44.90 -33.06 -45.04
C ASN A 231 46.01 -32.02 -45.31
N GLY A 232 47.27 -32.42 -45.23
CA GLY A 232 48.42 -31.53 -45.47
C GLY A 232 48.45 -30.87 -46.85
N ASP A 233 47.79 -31.49 -47.84
CA ASP A 233 47.66 -30.97 -49.21
C ASP A 233 46.43 -30.06 -49.43
N GLY A 234 45.66 -29.77 -48.37
CA GLY A 234 44.54 -28.84 -48.42
C GLY A 234 43.21 -29.42 -48.93
N VAL A 235 43.09 -30.75 -49.00
CA VAL A 235 41.85 -31.44 -49.41
C VAL A 235 40.88 -31.54 -48.23
N TRP A 236 39.78 -30.78 -48.30
CA TRP A 236 38.79 -30.67 -47.23
C TRP A 236 37.78 -31.84 -47.19
N SER A 237 37.46 -32.30 -45.99
CA SER A 237 36.39 -33.24 -45.73
C SER A 237 35.01 -32.59 -45.82
N ALA A 238 33.98 -33.41 -46.00
CA ALA A 238 32.61 -32.99 -45.70
C ALA A 238 32.50 -32.56 -44.22
N PRO A 239 31.71 -31.52 -43.89
CA PRO A 239 31.55 -31.07 -42.52
C PRO A 239 30.66 -32.01 -41.71
N VAL A 240 31.02 -32.20 -40.44
CA VAL A 240 30.27 -32.92 -39.42
C VAL A 240 29.52 -31.91 -38.57
N SER A 241 28.28 -32.22 -38.22
CA SER A 241 27.41 -31.35 -37.44
C SER A 241 26.93 -31.98 -36.13
N LEU A 242 26.80 -31.17 -35.08
CA LEU A 242 26.12 -31.50 -33.84
C LEU A 242 25.09 -30.40 -33.53
N ARG A 243 23.81 -30.78 -33.38
CA ARG A 243 22.76 -29.85 -32.95
C ARG A 243 22.77 -29.70 -31.43
N ILE A 244 22.62 -28.46 -30.97
CA ILE A 244 22.67 -28.11 -29.55
C ILE A 244 21.38 -27.37 -29.23
N ARG A 245 20.50 -28.02 -28.47
CA ARG A 245 19.21 -27.46 -28.04
C ARG A 245 19.34 -26.88 -26.65
N MET A 246 19.26 -25.55 -26.53
CA MET A 246 19.28 -24.86 -25.23
C MET A 246 17.86 -24.65 -24.73
N LEU A 247 17.48 -25.30 -23.64
CA LEU A 247 16.15 -25.13 -23.04
C LEU A 247 16.00 -23.70 -22.49
N PRO A 248 14.82 -23.07 -22.66
CA PRO A 248 14.58 -21.75 -22.10
C PRO A 248 14.46 -21.80 -20.57
N PRO A 249 14.79 -20.70 -19.88
CA PRO A 249 14.55 -20.59 -18.44
C PRO A 249 13.08 -20.77 -18.05
N PHE A 250 12.81 -21.30 -16.86
CA PHE A 250 11.45 -21.61 -16.40
C PHE A 250 10.54 -20.37 -16.31
N TRP A 251 11.08 -19.18 -16.03
CA TRP A 251 10.32 -17.92 -15.95
C TRP A 251 9.91 -17.36 -17.33
N LEU A 252 10.45 -17.90 -18.42
CA LEU A 252 10.02 -17.62 -19.79
C LEU A 252 9.09 -18.71 -20.34
N SER A 253 8.70 -19.68 -19.52
CA SER A 253 7.75 -20.72 -19.92
C SER A 253 6.35 -20.15 -20.15
N LYS A 254 5.55 -20.83 -20.98
CA LYS A 254 4.14 -20.47 -21.21
C LYS A 254 3.33 -20.45 -19.90
N TRP A 255 3.67 -21.32 -18.95
CA TRP A 255 3.08 -21.36 -17.62
C TRP A 255 3.44 -20.14 -16.75
N ALA A 256 4.68 -19.63 -16.87
CA ALA A 256 5.07 -18.40 -16.20
C ALA A 256 4.28 -17.19 -16.74
N TYR A 257 4.08 -17.09 -18.06
CA TYR A 257 3.24 -16.05 -18.64
C TYR A 257 1.77 -16.13 -18.20
N LEU A 258 1.22 -17.35 -18.06
CA LEU A 258 -0.11 -17.54 -17.49
C LEU A 258 -0.18 -17.02 -16.04
N LEU A 259 0.81 -17.33 -15.22
CA LEU A 259 0.90 -16.83 -13.84
C LEU A 259 1.00 -15.30 -13.79
N TYR A 260 1.80 -14.69 -14.67
CA TYR A 260 1.91 -13.23 -14.78
C TYR A 260 0.58 -12.58 -15.16
N ALA A 261 -0.14 -13.18 -16.12
CA ALA A 261 -1.47 -12.71 -16.52
C ALA A 261 -2.48 -12.81 -15.36
N LEU A 262 -2.46 -13.91 -14.59
CA LEU A 262 -3.32 -14.08 -13.42
C LEU A 262 -3.00 -13.09 -12.30
N LEU A 263 -1.71 -12.85 -12.02
CA LEU A 263 -1.28 -11.85 -11.04
C LEU A 263 -1.69 -10.44 -11.47
N ALA A 264 -1.50 -10.09 -12.74
CA ALA A 264 -1.94 -8.81 -13.28
C ALA A 264 -3.46 -8.64 -13.19
N ALA A 265 -4.25 -9.65 -13.56
CA ALA A 265 -5.70 -9.65 -13.42
C ALA A 265 -6.14 -9.54 -11.96
N GLY A 266 -5.45 -10.23 -11.04
CA GLY A 266 -5.70 -10.14 -9.60
C GLY A 266 -5.42 -8.75 -9.04
N LEU A 267 -4.33 -8.10 -9.46
CA LEU A 267 -4.01 -6.72 -9.08
C LEU A 267 -5.04 -5.72 -9.63
N LEU A 268 -5.46 -5.88 -10.88
CA LEU A 268 -6.50 -5.06 -11.48
C LEU A 268 -7.84 -5.24 -10.75
N TYR A 269 -8.22 -6.48 -10.45
CA TYR A 269 -9.43 -6.79 -9.68
C TYR A 269 -9.37 -6.21 -8.26
N ALA A 270 -8.22 -6.33 -7.57
CA ALA A 270 -8.03 -5.74 -6.25
C ALA A 270 -8.14 -4.22 -6.29
N GLY A 271 -7.51 -3.57 -7.27
CA GLY A 271 -7.63 -2.12 -7.51
C GLY A 271 -9.08 -1.70 -7.74
N TRP A 272 -9.77 -2.37 -8.66
CA TRP A 272 -11.20 -2.16 -8.93
C TRP A 272 -12.04 -2.34 -7.66
N LYS A 273 -11.85 -3.43 -6.92
CA LYS A 273 -12.58 -3.74 -5.68
C LYS A 273 -12.34 -2.68 -4.60
N ILE A 274 -11.10 -2.21 -4.43
CA ILE A 274 -10.77 -1.14 -3.47
C ILE A 274 -11.46 0.16 -3.87
N THR A 275 -11.45 0.53 -5.15
CA THR A 275 -12.13 1.76 -5.61
C THR A 275 -13.64 1.67 -5.40
N HIS A 276 -14.24 0.52 -5.68
CA HIS A 276 -15.68 0.30 -5.51
C HIS A 276 -16.09 0.33 -4.03
N MET A 277 -15.34 -0.36 -3.16
CA MET A 277 -15.58 -0.33 -1.71
C MET A 277 -15.43 1.09 -1.14
N ARG A 278 -14.44 1.86 -1.61
CA ARG A 278 -14.26 3.26 -1.19
C ARG A 278 -15.44 4.13 -1.63
N ALA A 279 -15.97 3.91 -2.84
CA ALA A 279 -17.13 4.66 -3.33
C ALA A 279 -18.39 4.35 -2.52
N GLU A 280 -18.69 3.06 -2.28
CA GLU A 280 -19.83 2.63 -1.46
C GLU A 280 -19.73 3.15 -0.03
N PHE A 281 -18.55 3.07 0.58
CA PHE A 281 -18.33 3.57 1.94
C PHE A 281 -18.56 5.07 2.05
N ARG A 282 -18.07 5.86 1.06
CA ARG A 282 -18.32 7.31 1.01
C ARG A 282 -19.80 7.64 0.82
N ALA A 283 -20.50 6.91 -0.04
CA ALA A 283 -21.92 7.10 -0.26
C ALA A 283 -22.73 6.82 1.02
N LYS A 284 -22.39 5.74 1.74
CA LYS A 284 -23.04 5.40 3.02
C LYS A 284 -22.80 6.46 4.09
N LEU A 285 -21.57 6.95 4.23
CA LEU A 285 -21.24 8.03 5.17
C LEU A 285 -21.94 9.36 4.82
N ALA A 286 -22.06 9.69 3.54
CA ALA A 286 -22.77 10.88 3.12
C ALA A 286 -24.27 10.81 3.47
N LEU A 287 -24.89 9.64 3.23
CA LEU A 287 -26.29 9.40 3.60
C LEU A 287 -26.51 9.54 5.12
N GLU A 288 -25.67 8.89 5.92
CA GLU A 288 -25.79 8.91 7.39
C GLU A 288 -25.63 10.33 7.96
N ARG A 289 -24.72 11.14 7.40
CA ARG A 289 -24.58 12.55 7.77
C ARG A 289 -25.83 13.36 7.44
N MET A 290 -26.37 13.19 6.23
CA MET A 290 -27.60 13.89 5.82
C MET A 290 -28.80 13.52 6.70
N GLU A 291 -28.94 12.23 7.07
CA GLU A 291 -30.02 11.80 7.98
C GLU A 291 -29.88 12.44 9.36
N ARG A 292 -28.65 12.52 9.88
CA ARG A 292 -28.37 13.13 11.18
C ARG A 292 -28.63 14.62 11.19
N GLU A 293 -28.12 15.35 10.20
CA GLU A 293 -28.37 16.79 10.05
C GLU A 293 -29.86 17.08 9.96
N LYS A 294 -30.61 16.32 9.15
CA LYS A 294 -32.06 16.48 9.02
C LYS A 294 -32.81 16.16 10.31
N SER A 295 -32.35 15.17 11.08
CA SER A 295 -32.93 14.84 12.37
C SER A 295 -32.71 15.95 13.41
N GLU A 296 -31.49 16.50 13.45
CA GLU A 296 -31.13 17.62 14.33
C GLU A 296 -31.92 18.88 13.97
N GLU A 297 -32.06 19.18 12.67
CA GLU A 297 -32.86 20.31 12.17
C GLU A 297 -34.34 20.17 12.55
N LEU A 298 -34.92 18.99 12.34
CA LEU A 298 -36.30 18.69 12.75
C LEU A 298 -36.49 18.82 14.26
N ASN A 299 -35.51 18.40 15.06
CA ASN A 299 -35.59 18.53 16.51
C ASN A 299 -35.56 20.00 16.95
N GLN A 300 -34.66 20.80 16.37
CA GLN A 300 -34.59 22.24 16.64
C GLN A 300 -35.88 22.96 16.24
N MET A 301 -36.44 22.66 15.07
CA MET A 301 -37.73 23.21 14.65
C MET A 301 -38.86 22.87 15.63
N LYS A 302 -38.91 21.64 16.14
CA LYS A 302 -39.89 21.25 17.16
C LYS A 302 -39.72 22.08 18.43
N ILE A 303 -38.51 22.25 18.94
CA ILE A 303 -38.24 23.04 20.15
C ILE A 303 -38.67 24.50 19.96
N GLN A 304 -38.30 25.11 18.83
CA GLN A 304 -38.66 26.50 18.54
C GLN A 304 -40.19 26.67 18.43
N PHE A 305 -40.86 25.74 17.76
CA PHE A 305 -42.31 25.74 17.62
C PHE A 305 -43.02 25.73 18.97
N PHE A 306 -42.63 24.85 19.90
CA PHE A 306 -43.23 24.78 21.23
C PHE A 306 -42.91 26.02 22.09
N THR A 307 -41.70 26.55 21.96
CA THR A 307 -41.29 27.76 22.69
C THR A 307 -42.13 28.96 22.25
N ASN A 308 -42.31 29.14 20.93
CA ASN A 308 -43.10 30.22 20.36
C ASN A 308 -44.58 30.13 20.74
N ILE A 309 -45.19 28.94 20.58
CA ILE A 309 -46.60 28.73 20.97
C ILE A 309 -46.83 29.08 22.43
N SER A 310 -45.90 28.69 23.31
CA SER A 310 -46.08 28.93 24.73
C SER A 310 -45.99 30.42 25.08
N HIS A 311 -45.12 31.18 24.40
CA HIS A 311 -45.10 32.64 24.52
C HIS A 311 -46.40 33.27 23.99
N GLU A 312 -46.92 32.80 22.86
CA GLU A 312 -48.17 33.31 22.28
C GLU A 312 -49.40 32.96 23.10
N LEU A 313 -49.41 31.84 23.83
CA LEU A 313 -50.50 31.47 24.74
C LEU A 313 -50.39 32.17 26.10
N ARG A 314 -49.17 32.44 26.58
CA ARG A 314 -48.93 33.13 27.87
C ARG A 314 -49.49 34.55 27.87
N THR A 315 -49.18 35.32 26.84
CA THR A 315 -49.54 36.74 26.73
C THR A 315 -51.04 37.03 26.83
N PRO A 316 -51.94 36.44 26.01
CA PRO A 316 -53.37 36.70 26.10
C PRO A 316 -53.95 36.22 27.44
N LEU A 317 -53.39 35.16 28.00
CA LEU A 317 -53.85 34.61 29.25
C LEU A 317 -53.48 35.50 30.45
N THR A 318 -52.26 36.04 30.49
CA THR A 318 -51.87 37.03 31.50
C THR A 318 -52.75 38.29 31.40
N LEU A 319 -53.08 38.74 30.19
CA LEU A 319 -53.98 39.87 29.95
C LEU A 319 -55.44 39.58 30.35
N ILE A 320 -55.86 38.33 30.47
CA ILE A 320 -57.16 37.93 31.04
C ILE A 320 -57.09 37.89 32.57
N ILE A 321 -55.98 37.38 33.13
CA ILE A 321 -55.76 37.22 34.57
C ILE A 321 -55.69 38.58 35.28
N SER A 322 -54.92 39.54 34.77
CA SER A 322 -54.67 40.79 35.49
C SER A 322 -55.92 41.67 35.69
N PRO A 323 -56.82 41.86 34.71
CA PRO A 323 -58.09 42.58 34.94
C PRO A 323 -59.03 41.81 35.88
N LEU A 324 -59.06 40.48 35.80
CA LEU A 324 -59.82 39.64 36.72
C LEU A 324 -59.32 39.81 38.16
N GLU A 325 -58.00 39.88 38.37
CA GLU A 325 -57.39 40.13 39.68
C GLU A 325 -57.79 41.50 40.25
N GLN A 326 -57.76 42.54 39.40
CA GLN A 326 -58.09 43.90 39.81
C GLN A 326 -59.54 44.04 40.26
N VAL A 327 -60.49 43.45 39.50
CA VAL A 327 -61.92 43.46 39.87
C VAL A 327 -62.19 42.64 41.12
N LEU A 328 -61.41 41.57 41.39
CA LEU A 328 -61.51 40.78 42.61
C LEU A 328 -60.94 41.49 43.85
N ARG A 329 -59.93 42.36 43.69
CA ARG A 329 -59.34 43.14 44.79
C ARG A 329 -60.18 44.37 45.16
N GLU A 330 -60.92 44.94 44.21
CA GLU A 330 -61.90 45.99 44.51
C GLU A 330 -63.13 45.38 45.21
N LYS A 331 -63.70 46.07 46.23
CA LYS A 331 -64.81 45.57 47.05
C LYS A 331 -66.12 45.43 46.26
N ALA A 332 -66.20 44.44 45.37
CA ALA A 332 -67.39 44.10 44.62
C ALA A 332 -68.46 43.52 45.56
N THR A 333 -69.65 44.12 45.54
CA THR A 333 -70.72 43.87 46.51
C THR A 333 -71.66 42.72 46.09
N ASP A 334 -71.55 42.24 44.85
CA ASP A 334 -72.41 41.21 44.27
C ASP A 334 -71.79 39.80 44.37
N ARG A 335 -72.22 39.02 45.35
CA ARG A 335 -71.67 37.68 45.68
C ARG A 335 -71.63 36.69 44.50
N PRO A 336 -72.68 36.52 43.67
CA PRO A 336 -72.63 35.63 42.51
C PRO A 336 -71.64 36.08 41.41
N LEU A 337 -71.52 37.39 41.15
CA LEU A 337 -70.58 37.91 40.17
C LEU A 337 -69.13 37.71 40.63
N VAL A 338 -68.84 37.99 41.90
CA VAL A 338 -67.53 37.76 42.51
C VAL A 338 -67.16 36.28 42.45
N ALA A 339 -68.09 35.37 42.74
CA ALA A 339 -67.85 33.93 42.62
C ALA A 339 -67.52 33.50 41.17
N LEU A 340 -68.18 34.09 40.17
CA LEU A 340 -67.94 33.79 38.76
C LEU A 340 -66.58 34.32 38.28
N LEU A 341 -66.24 35.55 38.64
CA LEU A 341 -64.94 36.17 38.35
C LEU A 341 -63.79 35.44 39.05
N THR A 342 -64.02 34.97 40.28
CA THR A 342 -63.04 34.15 41.02
C THR A 342 -62.78 32.84 40.28
N ARG A 343 -63.82 32.18 39.75
CA ARG A 343 -63.67 30.95 38.96
C ARG A 343 -62.96 31.20 37.62
N MET A 344 -63.22 32.31 36.95
CA MET A 344 -62.51 32.68 35.71
C MET A 344 -61.04 32.96 35.98
N TYR A 345 -60.72 33.71 37.04
CA TYR A 345 -59.37 34.03 37.45
C TYR A 345 -58.58 32.76 37.77
N GLN A 346 -59.17 31.86 38.56
CA GLN A 346 -58.57 30.57 38.89
C GLN A 346 -58.34 29.71 37.64
N ASN A 347 -59.26 29.67 36.67
CA ASN A 347 -59.06 28.92 35.44
C ASN A 347 -57.98 29.52 34.53
N ALA A 348 -57.92 30.85 34.42
CA ALA A 348 -56.89 31.51 33.63
C ALA A 348 -55.50 31.31 34.28
N GLY A 349 -55.39 31.46 35.60
CA GLY A 349 -54.18 31.12 36.36
C GLY A 349 -53.75 29.67 36.19
N ARG A 350 -54.69 28.71 36.17
CA ARG A 350 -54.40 27.28 35.91
C ARG A 350 -53.77 27.05 34.54
N LEU A 351 -54.35 27.63 33.49
CA LEU A 351 -53.83 27.50 32.14
C LEU A 351 -52.40 28.07 32.05
N LEU A 352 -52.12 29.15 32.78
CA LEU A 352 -50.82 29.80 32.78
C LEU A 352 -49.78 28.91 33.44
N THR A 353 -50.11 28.35 34.61
CA THR A 353 -49.27 27.37 35.30
C THR A 353 -49.03 26.13 34.44
N MET A 354 -50.05 25.63 33.75
CA MET A 354 -49.93 24.45 32.88
C MET A 354 -49.02 24.70 31.67
N ILE A 355 -49.13 25.86 31.02
CA ILE A 355 -48.23 26.26 29.92
C ILE A 355 -46.79 26.38 30.43
N ASN A 356 -46.59 26.99 31.60
CA ASN A 356 -45.26 27.14 32.19
C ASN A 356 -44.65 25.78 32.58
N GLN A 357 -45.43 24.85 33.14
CA GLN A 357 -44.97 23.49 33.45
C GLN A 357 -44.59 22.70 32.20
N LEU A 358 -45.37 22.81 31.12
CA LEU A 358 -45.05 22.18 29.85
C LEU A 358 -43.76 22.73 29.24
N LEU A 359 -43.55 24.05 29.34
CA LEU A 359 -42.32 24.69 28.91
C LEU A 359 -41.10 24.24 29.73
N ASP A 360 -41.23 24.21 31.06
CA ASP A 360 -40.16 23.79 31.95
C ASP A 360 -39.79 22.31 31.68
N PHE A 361 -40.79 21.46 31.42
CA PHE A 361 -40.57 20.08 30.97
C PHE A 361 -39.79 20.01 29.64
N ARG A 362 -40.18 20.79 28.61
CA ARG A 362 -39.47 20.78 27.32
C ARG A 362 -38.06 21.35 27.41
N LYS A 363 -37.85 22.37 28.25
CA LYS A 363 -36.51 22.90 28.54
C LYS A 363 -35.65 21.87 29.25
N SER A 364 -36.22 21.10 30.16
CA SER A 364 -35.56 19.98 30.82
C SER A 364 -35.15 18.88 29.82
N GLU A 365 -36.07 18.40 28.96
CA GLU A 365 -35.75 17.38 27.93
C GLU A 365 -34.67 17.86 26.95
N ALA A 366 -34.68 19.14 26.58
CA ALA A 366 -33.68 19.74 25.70
C ALA A 366 -32.34 20.04 26.40
N GLY A 367 -32.20 19.76 27.70
CA GLY A 367 -31.00 20.09 28.48
C GLY A 367 -30.76 21.60 28.66
N LEU A 368 -31.78 22.42 28.44
CA LEU A 368 -31.71 23.89 28.49
C LEU A 368 -32.10 24.47 29.86
N LEU A 369 -32.58 23.65 30.81
CA LEU A 369 -32.78 24.06 32.20
C LEU A 369 -31.40 24.16 32.87
N ARG A 370 -30.92 25.38 33.13
CA ARG A 370 -29.65 25.64 33.83
C ARG A 370 -29.94 25.91 35.30
N ILE A 371 -29.19 25.26 36.19
CA ILE A 371 -29.29 25.43 37.64
C ILE A 371 -28.53 26.68 38.06
N ARG A 372 -29.11 27.45 38.98
CA ARG A 372 -28.44 28.55 39.69
C ARG A 372 -28.51 28.32 41.18
N ALA A 373 -27.55 27.57 41.70
CA ALA A 373 -27.53 27.17 43.09
C ALA A 373 -27.02 28.29 44.02
N GLU A 374 -27.78 28.58 45.08
CA GLU A 374 -27.42 29.46 46.18
C GLU A 374 -27.43 28.71 47.53
N ARG A 375 -26.68 29.20 48.52
CA ARG A 375 -26.65 28.60 49.87
C ARG A 375 -27.96 28.89 50.58
N THR A 376 -28.72 27.85 50.89
CA THR A 376 -30.06 27.95 51.49
C THR A 376 -30.18 27.03 52.71
N ASP A 377 -30.75 27.54 53.80
CA ASP A 377 -31.18 26.71 54.94
C ASP A 377 -32.46 25.97 54.55
N LEU A 378 -32.35 24.66 54.37
CA LEU A 378 -33.45 23.82 53.91
C LEU A 378 -34.62 23.73 54.90
N CYS A 379 -34.32 23.73 56.21
CA CYS A 379 -35.36 23.70 57.24
C CYS A 379 -36.18 25.00 57.22
N HIS A 380 -35.50 26.14 57.09
CA HIS A 380 -36.16 27.43 56.97
C HIS A 380 -36.98 27.52 55.67
N PHE A 381 -36.37 27.15 54.55
CA PHE A 381 -36.98 27.20 53.22
C PHE A 381 -38.24 26.34 53.10
N ILE A 382 -38.21 25.08 53.57
CA ILE A 382 -39.40 24.23 53.57
C ILE A 382 -40.46 24.82 54.51
N GLY A 383 -40.06 25.37 55.66
CA GLY A 383 -40.97 26.08 56.57
C GLY A 383 -41.71 27.24 55.92
N GLU A 384 -41.03 28.04 55.09
CA GLU A 384 -41.65 29.12 54.30
C GLU A 384 -42.72 28.58 53.35
N ILE A 385 -42.43 27.48 52.63
CA ILE A 385 -43.37 26.88 51.69
C ILE A 385 -44.58 26.30 52.44
N MET A 386 -44.37 25.64 53.59
CA MET A 386 -45.45 25.09 54.41
C MET A 386 -46.43 26.16 54.88
N LEU A 387 -45.97 27.38 55.17
CA LEU A 387 -46.85 28.48 55.56
C LEU A 387 -47.90 28.81 54.48
N SER A 388 -47.55 28.68 53.19
CA SER A 388 -48.51 28.90 52.10
C SER A 388 -49.63 27.85 52.04
N PHE A 389 -49.41 26.67 52.63
CA PHE A 389 -50.37 25.56 52.65
C PHE A 389 -51.13 25.44 53.97
N LYS A 390 -50.71 26.15 55.03
CA LYS A 390 -51.34 26.08 56.36
C LYS A 390 -52.83 26.40 56.33
N THR A 391 -53.21 27.51 55.69
CA THR A 391 -54.63 27.90 55.58
C THR A 391 -55.46 26.87 54.83
N LEU A 392 -54.89 26.21 53.81
CA LEU A 392 -55.58 25.18 53.04
C LEU A 392 -55.71 23.88 53.84
N ALA A 393 -54.68 23.51 54.60
CA ALA A 393 -54.71 22.36 55.50
C ALA A 393 -55.74 22.55 56.63
N ASP A 394 -55.76 23.74 57.26
CA ASP A 394 -56.70 24.09 58.32
C ASP A 394 -58.17 24.05 57.83
N GLN A 395 -58.43 24.45 56.58
CA GLN A 395 -59.77 24.39 55.97
C GLN A 395 -60.30 22.96 55.82
N HIS A 396 -59.40 21.98 55.70
CA HIS A 396 -59.72 20.57 55.51
C HIS A 396 -59.43 19.71 56.75
N ASP A 397 -59.13 20.35 57.90
CA ASP A 397 -58.77 19.65 59.14
C ASP A 397 -57.58 18.68 58.94
N ILE A 398 -56.63 19.04 58.07
CA ILE A 398 -55.44 18.23 57.81
C ILE A 398 -54.32 18.66 58.75
N GLN A 399 -53.79 17.72 59.53
CA GLN A 399 -52.69 17.97 60.44
C GLN A 399 -51.37 18.09 59.66
N LEU A 400 -50.91 19.31 59.41
CA LEU A 400 -49.65 19.61 58.74
C LEU A 400 -48.51 19.76 59.76
N THR A 401 -47.56 18.84 59.76
CA THR A 401 -46.43 18.82 60.72
C THR A 401 -45.08 18.79 60.02
N CYS A 402 -44.08 19.44 60.61
CA CYS A 402 -42.69 19.38 60.20
C CYS A 402 -41.85 18.91 61.38
N ASP A 403 -41.25 17.72 61.26
CA ASP A 403 -40.27 17.21 62.22
C ASP A 403 -38.87 17.69 61.80
N THR A 404 -38.42 18.79 62.40
CA THR A 404 -37.06 19.32 62.23
C THR A 404 -36.21 18.93 63.43
N ARG A 405 -35.59 17.74 63.39
CA ARG A 405 -34.71 17.29 64.48
C ARG A 405 -33.37 18.04 64.53
N ARG A 406 -33.00 18.74 63.45
CA ARG A 406 -31.81 19.59 63.33
C ARG A 406 -32.19 20.97 62.77
N GLN A 407 -31.64 22.04 63.36
CA GLN A 407 -31.77 23.42 62.86
C GLN A 407 -30.48 23.79 62.11
N GLY A 408 -30.56 24.57 61.02
CA GLY A 408 -29.40 25.09 60.29
C GLY A 408 -28.79 24.16 59.24
N LEU A 409 -29.60 23.45 58.45
CA LEU A 409 -29.10 22.56 57.39
C LEU A 409 -28.90 23.36 56.09
N GLU A 410 -27.68 23.83 55.85
CA GLU A 410 -27.33 24.59 54.64
C GLU A 410 -26.95 23.68 53.46
N LEU A 411 -27.58 23.88 52.30
CA LEU A 411 -27.21 23.23 51.04
C LEU A 411 -27.16 24.22 49.88
N TRP A 412 -26.46 23.82 48.82
CA TRP A 412 -26.45 24.51 47.55
C TRP A 412 -27.63 24.05 46.70
N LEU A 413 -28.64 24.92 46.54
CA LEU A 413 -29.83 24.61 45.76
C LEU A 413 -30.29 25.83 44.97
N ASP A 414 -30.91 25.61 43.82
CA ASP A 414 -31.63 26.65 43.09
C ASP A 414 -32.99 26.83 43.76
N ARG A 415 -33.16 27.97 44.46
CA ARG A 415 -34.33 28.24 45.29
C ARG A 415 -35.62 28.24 44.47
N ASP A 416 -35.60 28.84 43.29
CA ASP A 416 -36.78 28.92 42.41
C ASP A 416 -37.20 27.53 41.89
N GLN A 417 -36.23 26.68 41.53
CA GLN A 417 -36.53 25.33 41.05
C GLN A 417 -36.94 24.38 42.18
N MET A 418 -36.27 24.46 43.35
CA MET A 418 -36.65 23.65 44.51
C MET A 418 -37.98 24.07 45.11
N GLU A 419 -38.37 25.34 45.00
CA GLU A 419 -39.70 25.79 45.42
C GLU A 419 -40.77 25.04 44.63
N LYS A 420 -40.58 24.93 43.30
CA LYS A 420 -41.49 24.13 42.45
C LYS A 420 -41.54 22.67 42.88
N VAL A 421 -40.41 22.09 43.30
CA VAL A 421 -40.36 20.70 43.78
C VAL A 421 -41.23 20.51 45.01
N PHE A 422 -40.95 21.26 46.09
CA PHE A 422 -41.66 21.10 47.35
C PHE A 422 -43.11 21.56 47.26
N PHE A 423 -43.40 22.62 46.49
CA PHE A 423 -44.76 23.05 46.22
C PHE A 423 -45.57 21.95 45.49
N ASN A 424 -44.97 21.24 44.53
CA ASN A 424 -45.66 20.14 43.83
C ASN A 424 -45.95 18.97 44.77
N LEU A 425 -44.96 18.57 45.57
CA LEU A 425 -45.11 17.47 46.53
C LEU A 425 -46.15 17.79 47.62
N LEU A 426 -46.10 19.00 48.20
CA LEU A 426 -47.05 19.44 49.23
C LEU A 426 -48.45 19.62 48.67
N SER A 427 -48.58 20.21 47.47
CA SER A 427 -49.87 20.33 46.81
C SER A 427 -50.47 18.96 46.49
N ASN A 428 -49.67 17.95 46.12
CA ASN A 428 -50.16 16.59 45.91
C ASN A 428 -50.56 15.94 47.24
N ALA A 429 -49.71 16.03 48.27
CA ALA A 429 -49.98 15.46 49.59
C ALA A 429 -51.32 15.97 50.16
N ILE A 430 -51.53 17.29 50.17
CA ILE A 430 -52.77 17.90 50.70
C ILE A 430 -53.98 17.54 49.84
N LYS A 431 -53.83 17.50 48.52
CA LYS A 431 -54.91 17.19 47.58
C LYS A 431 -55.46 15.78 47.75
N PHE A 432 -54.60 14.80 48.02
CA PHE A 432 -54.98 13.39 48.12
C PHE A 432 -55.24 12.93 49.56
N THR A 433 -54.91 13.74 50.57
CA THR A 433 -55.22 13.45 51.97
C THR A 433 -56.71 13.73 52.29
N PRO A 434 -57.44 12.80 52.94
CA PRO A 434 -58.81 13.03 53.40
C PRO A 434 -58.91 14.05 54.54
N ASP A 435 -60.12 14.54 54.85
CA ASP A 435 -60.35 15.53 55.92
C ASP A 435 -60.11 14.84 57.26
N GLY A 436 -59.42 15.50 58.20
CA GLY A 436 -58.96 14.86 59.44
C GLY A 436 -57.68 14.02 59.28
N GLY A 437 -57.09 13.99 58.08
CA GLY A 437 -55.83 13.29 57.79
C GLY A 437 -54.59 14.06 58.25
N ALA A 438 -53.40 13.52 57.95
CA ALA A 438 -52.13 14.14 58.32
C ALA A 438 -51.14 14.18 57.14
N VAL A 439 -50.40 15.28 57.06
CA VAL A 439 -49.25 15.42 56.16
C VAL A 439 -48.03 15.76 57.02
N GLN A 440 -47.01 14.92 56.96
CA GLN A 440 -45.80 15.05 57.75
C GLN A 440 -44.60 15.22 56.84
N ILE A 441 -43.82 16.27 57.10
CA ILE A 441 -42.49 16.44 56.50
C ILE A 441 -41.44 16.08 57.54
N SER A 442 -40.50 15.22 57.17
CA SER A 442 -39.32 14.93 57.99
C SER A 442 -38.06 15.23 57.20
N ILE A 443 -37.12 15.89 57.88
CA ILE A 443 -35.81 16.23 57.32
C ILE A 443 -34.77 15.52 58.18
N ASP A 444 -33.97 14.67 57.55
CA ASP A 444 -32.88 13.93 58.19
C ASP A 444 -31.61 13.98 57.35
N THR A 445 -30.48 13.59 57.94
CA THR A 445 -29.21 13.41 57.21
C THR A 445 -28.76 11.97 57.33
N ASP A 446 -28.04 11.46 56.34
CA ASP A 446 -27.37 10.17 56.48
C ASP A 446 -26.36 10.15 57.65
N GLU A 447 -25.95 8.95 58.08
CA GLU A 447 -24.96 8.78 59.15
C GLU A 447 -23.58 9.36 58.76
N SER A 448 -23.31 9.47 57.46
CA SER A 448 -22.12 10.09 56.86
C SER A 448 -22.13 11.63 56.89
N GLY A 449 -23.30 12.27 57.04
CA GLY A 449 -23.45 13.73 56.96
C GLY A 449 -23.21 14.32 55.57
N GLU A 450 -23.31 13.51 54.51
CA GLU A 450 -23.05 13.89 53.12
C GLU A 450 -24.33 14.16 52.32
N THR A 451 -25.45 13.57 52.74
CA THR A 451 -26.74 13.70 52.06
C THR A 451 -27.88 14.10 53.00
N ALA A 452 -28.70 15.04 52.54
CA ALA A 452 -29.94 15.44 53.18
C ALA A 452 -31.11 14.64 52.60
N HIS A 453 -31.93 14.07 53.47
CA HIS A 453 -33.13 13.32 53.12
C HIS A 453 -34.37 14.10 53.55
N VAL A 454 -35.20 14.47 52.57
CA VAL A 454 -36.51 15.08 52.83
C VAL A 454 -37.60 14.06 52.49
N ARG A 455 -38.44 13.73 53.45
CA ARG A 455 -39.59 12.84 53.25
C ARG A 455 -40.88 13.61 53.45
N VAL A 456 -41.72 13.62 52.43
CA VAL A 456 -43.09 14.17 52.49
C VAL A 456 -44.05 12.97 52.53
N ALA A 457 -44.65 12.74 53.68
CA ALA A 457 -45.59 11.65 53.94
C ALA A 457 -47.02 12.19 54.06
N ASP A 458 -47.96 11.54 53.39
CA ASP A 458 -49.39 11.83 53.47
C ASP A 458 -50.18 10.61 53.97
N SER A 459 -51.34 10.83 54.58
CA SER A 459 -52.25 9.76 55.03
C SER A 459 -53.40 9.51 54.03
N GLY A 460 -53.14 9.69 52.73
CA GLY A 460 -54.10 9.53 51.65
C GLY A 460 -54.42 8.08 51.26
N PRO A 461 -55.11 7.85 50.12
CA PRO A 461 -55.49 6.51 49.65
C PRO A 461 -54.31 5.65 49.19
N GLY A 462 -53.10 6.22 49.12
CA GLY A 462 -51.91 5.55 48.61
C GLY A 462 -51.89 5.40 47.09
N ILE A 463 -50.79 4.86 46.57
CA ILE A 463 -50.49 4.68 45.15
C ILE A 463 -50.36 3.18 44.88
N PRO A 464 -51.13 2.60 43.93
CA PRO A 464 -51.01 1.20 43.57
C PRO A 464 -49.60 0.85 43.08
N ARG A 465 -49.13 -0.37 43.41
CA ARG A 465 -47.76 -0.82 43.14
C ARG A 465 -47.39 -0.79 41.65
N GLU A 466 -48.36 -1.03 40.77
CA GLU A 466 -48.20 -0.97 39.31
C GLU A 466 -47.91 0.45 38.78
N HIS A 467 -48.29 1.48 39.54
CA HIS A 467 -48.06 2.87 39.17
C HIS A 467 -46.80 3.46 39.81
N LEU A 468 -46.29 2.90 40.91
CA LEU A 468 -45.13 3.44 41.67
C LEU A 468 -43.88 3.66 40.82
N GLU A 469 -43.61 2.80 39.83
CA GLU A 469 -42.45 2.96 38.94
C GLU A 469 -42.69 4.02 37.85
N ARG A 470 -43.95 4.29 37.50
CA ARG A 470 -44.36 5.13 36.38
C ARG A 470 -44.92 6.49 36.79
N ILE A 471 -45.08 6.76 38.09
CA ILE A 471 -45.60 8.05 38.57
C ILE A 471 -44.71 9.25 38.21
N PHE A 472 -43.43 9.01 37.94
CA PHE A 472 -42.49 10.03 37.47
C PHE A 472 -42.43 10.13 35.95
N ASP A 473 -43.13 9.26 35.21
CA ASP A 473 -43.24 9.35 33.76
C ASP A 473 -44.12 10.56 33.37
N PRO A 474 -43.75 11.32 32.33
CA PRO A 474 -44.55 12.44 31.87
C PRO A 474 -45.97 12.02 31.46
N PHE A 475 -46.97 12.83 31.81
CA PHE A 475 -48.39 12.65 31.52
C PHE A 475 -49.07 11.46 32.20
N HIS A 476 -48.38 10.77 33.13
CA HIS A 476 -48.98 9.69 33.89
C HIS A 476 -49.92 10.24 34.98
N GLN A 477 -51.17 9.77 35.02
CA GLN A 477 -52.19 10.13 36.02
C GLN A 477 -52.77 8.85 36.63
N GLY A 478 -52.94 8.80 37.95
CA GLY A 478 -53.59 7.67 38.62
C GLY A 478 -55.12 7.71 38.46
N GLU A 479 -55.77 6.54 38.52
CA GLU A 479 -57.22 6.37 38.28
C GLU A 479 -58.12 6.95 39.41
N HIS A 480 -57.55 7.44 40.51
CA HIS A 480 -58.34 8.02 41.60
C HIS A 480 -58.84 9.43 41.26
N GLN A 481 -60.17 9.57 41.15
CA GLN A 481 -60.82 10.88 41.02
C GLN A 481 -60.49 11.74 42.25
N PRO A 482 -59.93 12.95 42.06
CA PRO A 482 -59.73 13.87 43.16
C PRO A 482 -61.08 14.31 43.73
N ARG A 483 -61.07 14.76 44.98
CA ARG A 483 -62.25 15.30 45.70
C ARG A 483 -63.04 16.28 44.85
N GLN A 484 -64.38 16.30 44.98
CA GLN A 484 -65.22 17.31 44.34
C GLN A 484 -64.76 18.71 44.75
N GLY A 485 -64.37 19.54 43.77
CA GLY A 485 -63.83 20.88 43.99
C GLY A 485 -62.30 20.99 44.02
N VAL A 486 -61.57 19.86 43.99
CA VAL A 486 -60.10 19.83 43.91
C VAL A 486 -59.67 19.23 42.56
N PHE A 487 -58.92 20.01 41.78
CA PHE A 487 -58.71 19.79 40.34
C PHE A 487 -57.68 18.70 40.03
N GLY A 488 -57.88 17.92 38.96
CA GLY A 488 -56.94 16.92 38.43
C GLY A 488 -55.58 17.50 38.05
N GLY A 489 -54.50 16.73 38.27
CA GLY A 489 -53.13 17.16 37.97
C GLY A 489 -52.77 16.94 36.50
N THR A 490 -51.85 17.72 35.94
CA THR A 490 -51.45 17.67 34.52
C THR A 490 -50.63 16.42 34.15
N GLY A 491 -50.20 15.62 35.13
CA GLY A 491 -49.30 14.47 34.92
C GLY A 491 -47.84 14.87 34.63
N ILE A 492 -47.52 16.17 34.59
CA ILE A 492 -46.17 16.69 34.30
C ILE A 492 -45.41 16.98 35.61
N GLY A 493 -46.13 17.28 36.69
CA GLY A 493 -45.57 17.74 37.97
C GLY A 493 -44.48 16.85 38.55
N LEU A 494 -44.73 15.55 38.70
CA LEU A 494 -43.76 14.61 39.27
C LEU A 494 -42.57 14.33 38.33
N SER A 495 -42.79 14.34 37.01
CA SER A 495 -41.70 14.24 36.04
C SER A 495 -40.74 15.44 36.09
N LEU A 496 -41.29 16.64 36.29
CA LEU A 496 -40.52 17.86 36.49
C LEU A 496 -39.78 17.84 37.83
N VAL A 497 -40.43 17.36 38.91
CA VAL A 497 -39.79 17.16 40.22
C VAL A 497 -38.57 16.26 40.08
N LYS A 498 -38.71 15.10 39.43
CA LYS A 498 -37.61 14.16 39.22
C LYS A 498 -36.47 14.81 38.45
N SER A 499 -36.77 15.48 37.33
CA SER A 499 -35.73 16.16 36.54
C SER A 499 -35.00 17.25 37.33
N ILE A 500 -35.71 18.08 38.09
CA ILE A 500 -35.11 19.15 38.89
C ILE A 500 -34.21 18.57 40.00
N VAL A 501 -34.66 17.50 40.69
CA VAL A 501 -33.88 16.83 41.75
C VAL A 501 -32.63 16.16 41.18
N GLU A 502 -32.73 15.46 40.05
CA GLU A 502 -31.59 14.81 39.38
C GLU A 502 -30.55 15.82 38.89
N GLN A 503 -31.02 16.97 38.40
CA GLN A 503 -30.13 18.08 38.03
C GLN A 503 -29.33 18.60 39.24
N HIS A 504 -29.90 18.62 40.44
CA HIS A 504 -29.21 18.95 41.69
C HIS A 504 -28.35 17.80 42.25
N GLY A 505 -28.01 16.80 41.42
CA GLY A 505 -27.24 15.63 41.83
C GLY A 505 -27.96 14.73 42.84
N GLY A 506 -29.26 14.94 43.04
CA GLY A 506 -30.09 14.20 43.98
C GLY A 506 -30.85 13.04 43.35
N SER A 507 -31.69 12.39 44.16
CA SER A 507 -32.65 11.37 43.66
C SER A 507 -33.98 11.47 44.40
N ILE A 508 -35.07 11.10 43.73
CA ILE A 508 -36.41 11.02 44.33
C ILE A 508 -36.98 9.60 44.21
N ARG A 509 -37.66 9.13 45.24
CA ARG A 509 -38.37 7.84 45.28
C ARG A 509 -39.75 8.03 45.90
N ALA A 510 -40.68 7.14 45.57
CA ALA A 510 -41.98 7.07 46.20
C ALA A 510 -42.21 5.69 46.80
N GLU A 511 -42.72 5.67 48.02
CA GLU A 511 -43.10 4.47 48.76
C GLU A 511 -44.57 4.61 49.15
N SER A 512 -45.40 3.61 48.85
CA SER A 512 -46.81 3.67 49.20
C SER A 512 -47.42 2.28 49.30
N HIS A 513 -48.39 2.13 50.19
CA HIS A 513 -49.27 0.97 50.28
C HIS A 513 -50.72 1.47 50.13
N ALA A 514 -51.53 0.76 49.34
CA ALA A 514 -52.91 1.13 49.12
C ALA A 514 -53.68 1.22 50.46
N GLY A 515 -54.30 2.36 50.72
CA GLY A 515 -55.03 2.67 51.95
C GLY A 515 -54.18 3.14 53.14
N GLN A 516 -52.86 3.30 52.98
CA GLN A 516 -51.94 3.71 54.07
C GLN A 516 -51.11 4.97 53.72
N GLY A 517 -51.54 5.74 52.72
CA GLY A 517 -50.84 6.97 52.31
C GLY A 517 -49.62 6.74 51.42
N ALA A 518 -48.94 7.83 51.05
CA ALA A 518 -47.72 7.80 50.24
C ALA A 518 -46.60 8.62 50.88
N VAL A 519 -45.35 8.21 50.62
CA VAL A 519 -44.13 8.87 51.08
C VAL A 519 -43.27 9.17 49.87
N PHE A 520 -43.00 10.45 49.63
CA PHE A 520 -42.04 10.90 48.63
C PHE A 520 -40.73 11.25 49.33
N ALA A 521 -39.67 10.51 49.03
CA ALA A 521 -38.34 10.68 49.61
C ALA A 521 -37.38 11.29 48.59
N ILE A 522 -36.90 12.50 48.88
CA ILE A 522 -35.85 13.20 48.13
C ILE A 522 -34.53 13.07 48.88
N SER A 523 -33.46 12.76 48.16
CA SER A 523 -32.09 12.78 48.65
C SER A 523 -31.30 13.85 47.90
N LEU A 524 -30.72 14.81 48.62
CA LEU A 524 -29.91 15.91 48.07
C LEU A 524 -28.50 15.88 48.67
N PRO A 525 -27.44 16.08 47.87
CA PRO A 525 -26.08 16.23 48.38
C PRO A 525 -25.91 17.55 49.17
N LEU A 526 -25.24 17.50 50.33
CA LEU A 526 -24.97 18.69 51.17
C LEU A 526 -23.83 19.56 50.63
N GLY A 527 -22.83 18.96 49.98
CA GLY A 527 -21.67 19.65 49.39
C GLY A 527 -21.93 20.17 47.98
N ASN A 528 -21.03 21.01 47.46
CA ASN A 528 -21.11 21.59 46.10
C ASN A 528 -20.31 20.84 45.02
N ALA A 529 -19.70 19.69 45.35
CA ALA A 529 -18.83 18.95 44.42
C ALA A 529 -19.53 18.45 43.15
N HIS A 530 -20.85 18.35 43.17
CA HIS A 530 -21.68 17.94 42.04
C HIS A 530 -22.03 19.12 41.11
N LEU A 531 -21.75 20.37 41.51
CA LEU A 531 -22.07 21.59 40.75
C LEU A 531 -20.84 22.14 40.04
N LYS A 532 -21.04 22.69 38.84
CA LYS A 532 -19.99 23.41 38.10
C LYS A 532 -19.84 24.84 38.64
N PRO A 533 -18.65 25.47 38.49
CA PRO A 533 -18.45 26.87 38.91
C PRO A 533 -19.45 27.87 38.32
N GLU A 534 -19.94 27.63 37.10
CA GLU A 534 -20.91 28.47 36.40
C GLU A 534 -22.35 28.35 36.95
N GLU A 535 -22.63 27.30 37.73
CA GLU A 535 -23.95 26.99 38.30
C GLU A 535 -24.09 27.52 39.74
N MET A 536 -23.01 28.04 40.35
CA MET A 536 -23.01 28.56 41.71
C MET A 536 -23.12 30.08 41.74
N VAL A 537 -24.14 30.59 42.44
CA VAL A 537 -24.33 32.03 42.66
C VAL A 537 -23.53 32.45 43.89
N THR A 538 -22.45 33.23 43.68
CA THR A 538 -21.69 33.84 44.78
C THR A 538 -22.18 35.26 45.04
N TYR A 539 -22.77 35.52 46.21
CA TYR A 539 -23.09 36.88 46.64
C TYR A 539 -21.79 37.59 47.06
N GLY A 540 -21.15 38.28 46.09
CA GLY A 540 -20.12 39.27 46.34
C GLY A 540 -20.74 40.63 46.65
N ALA A 541 -20.27 41.28 47.72
CA ALA A 541 -20.67 42.62 48.09
C ALA A 541 -20.46 43.61 46.92
N GLY A 542 -21.55 44.28 46.51
CA GLY A 542 -21.51 45.51 45.72
C GLY A 542 -21.30 45.34 44.21
N THR A 543 -22.38 45.16 43.45
CA THR A 543 -22.95 46.19 42.57
C THR A 543 -24.12 45.59 41.82
N VAL A 544 -25.32 46.13 42.07
CA VAL A 544 -26.52 45.85 41.28
C VAL A 544 -26.33 46.54 39.93
N SER A 545 -25.92 45.80 38.90
CA SER A 545 -26.15 46.24 37.52
C SER A 545 -27.57 45.85 37.15
N ALA A 546 -28.46 46.83 37.21
CA ALA A 546 -29.80 46.73 36.66
C ALA A 546 -29.69 46.72 35.12
N GLU A 547 -29.54 45.54 34.51
CA GLU A 547 -29.83 45.40 33.08
C GLU A 547 -31.35 45.41 32.89
N ARG A 548 -31.87 46.62 32.71
CA ARG A 548 -33.17 46.83 32.06
C ARG A 548 -33.09 46.24 30.65
N PHE A 549 -34.01 45.34 30.36
CA PHE A 549 -34.42 44.97 29.00
C PHE A 549 -34.63 46.24 28.16
N VAL A 550 -33.82 46.41 27.12
CA VAL A 550 -34.09 47.34 26.01
C VAL A 550 -34.65 46.51 24.85
N LEU A 551 -35.90 46.77 24.49
CA LEU A 551 -36.51 46.28 23.26
C LEU A 551 -35.82 46.94 22.05
N PRO A 552 -35.37 46.21 21.02
CA PRO A 552 -35.05 46.84 19.75
C PRO A 552 -36.35 47.11 18.99
N ALA A 553 -36.60 48.38 18.72
CA ALA A 553 -37.61 48.84 17.76
C ALA A 553 -37.20 48.43 16.34
N GLY A 554 -38.19 48.09 15.52
CA GLY A 554 -38.02 47.63 14.15
C GLY A 554 -37.45 48.67 13.20
N GLY A 555 -36.98 48.19 12.05
CA GLY A 555 -36.53 49.01 10.93
C GLY A 555 -36.11 48.15 9.76
N GLU A 556 -36.83 48.29 8.66
CA GLU A 556 -36.78 47.52 7.42
C GLU A 556 -35.51 47.75 6.58
N ASN A 557 -35.31 46.80 5.67
CA ASN A 557 -34.93 46.95 4.25
C ASN A 557 -33.45 46.90 3.79
N THR A 558 -33.27 45.89 2.92
CA THR A 558 -32.64 45.90 1.58
C THR A 558 -31.12 45.86 1.43
N ALA A 559 -30.67 44.70 0.94
CA ALA A 559 -29.93 44.46 -0.31
C ALA A 559 -28.57 45.13 -0.57
N GLY A 560 -27.62 44.30 -1.01
CA GLY A 560 -26.72 44.66 -2.11
C GLY A 560 -25.23 44.71 -1.79
N GLU A 561 -24.55 43.64 -2.17
CA GLU A 561 -23.15 43.49 -2.61
C GLU A 561 -22.26 44.77 -2.74
N ALA A 562 -21.01 44.68 -2.24
CA ALA A 562 -19.80 44.46 -3.07
C ALA A 562 -18.51 45.04 -2.44
N VAL A 563 -17.51 44.15 -2.31
CA VAL A 563 -16.07 44.32 -2.62
C VAL A 563 -15.24 45.40 -1.91
N VAL A 564 -14.20 44.99 -1.17
CA VAL A 564 -12.81 45.48 -1.36
C VAL A 564 -11.78 44.39 -1.00
N ASP A 565 -10.78 44.29 -1.88
CA ASP A 565 -9.50 43.58 -1.82
C ASP A 565 -8.70 43.67 -0.51
N ALA A 566 -7.95 42.60 -0.21
CA ALA A 566 -6.57 42.71 0.30
C ALA A 566 -5.75 41.44 -0.03
N ALA A 567 -4.60 41.67 -0.65
CA ALA A 567 -3.60 40.70 -1.11
C ALA A 567 -2.82 40.00 0.04
N PRO A 568 -2.04 38.93 -0.25
CA PRO A 568 -1.57 37.97 0.75
C PRO A 568 -0.21 38.33 1.35
N ALA A 569 -0.04 38.04 2.64
CA ALA A 569 1.26 38.02 3.32
C ALA A 569 1.70 36.58 3.58
N THR A 570 2.95 36.32 3.22
CA THR A 570 3.65 35.04 3.23
C THR A 570 4.20 34.63 4.60
N ASP A 571 4.35 33.32 4.74
CA ASP A 571 5.37 32.58 5.48
C ASP A 571 5.21 32.41 7.01
N GLY A 572 5.15 31.13 7.40
CA GLY A 572 4.90 30.70 8.78
C GLY A 572 5.13 29.19 8.95
N LYS A 573 6.30 28.70 8.50
CA LYS A 573 6.77 27.33 8.78
C LYS A 573 6.85 27.08 10.29
N ARG A 574 5.99 26.19 10.80
CA ARG A 574 6.11 25.60 12.14
C ARG A 574 7.27 24.59 12.15
N ARG A 575 8.27 24.82 13.02
CA ARG A 575 9.30 23.85 13.37
C ARG A 575 8.75 22.90 14.44
N HIS A 576 8.92 21.59 14.24
CA HIS A 576 8.65 20.58 15.25
C HIS A 576 9.86 20.44 16.18
N LEU A 577 9.62 20.44 17.49
CA LEU A 577 10.60 20.16 18.54
C LEU A 577 10.48 18.67 18.91
N LEU A 578 11.58 17.93 18.83
CA LEU A 578 11.67 16.54 19.28
C LEU A 578 12.22 16.55 20.72
N ILE A 579 11.48 15.99 21.67
CA ILE A 579 11.97 15.74 23.04
C ILE A 579 12.26 14.24 23.13
N VAL A 580 13.49 13.91 23.48
CA VAL A 580 13.94 12.55 23.81
C VAL A 580 14.18 12.52 25.31
N GLU A 581 13.45 11.65 26.01
CA GLU A 581 13.91 11.07 27.28
C GLU A 581 14.37 9.64 27.02
#